data_AF-A0A257XTE8-F1
#
_entry.id   AF-A0A257XTE8-F1
#
_cell.length_a   1.000
_cell.length_b   1.000
_cell.length_c   1.000
_cell.angle_alpha   90.00
_cell.angle_beta   90.00
_cell.angle_gamma   90.00
#
_symmetry.space_group_name_H-M   'P 1'
#
loop_
_entity.id
_entity.type
_entity.pdbx_description
1 polymer ?
#
loop_
_entity_poly.entity_id
_entity_poly.type
_entity_poly.pdbx_seq_one_letter_code
_entity_poly.pdbx_strand_id
1 'polypeptide(L)' 'MPQAQSTVDAAEVARFEALGEQWWDPRGKMAPLHAINPVRLGFL' A
#
# COMPACT_ATOMS: atom_id res chain seq x y z
N MET A 1 1.08 24.44 -21.81
CA MET A 1 1.74 23.28 -21.17
C MET A 1 0.84 22.07 -21.42
N PRO A 2 1.32 20.95 -21.97
CA PRO A 2 0.51 19.74 -22.02
C PRO A 2 0.20 19.32 -20.58
N GLN A 3 -1.06 19.05 -20.25
CA GLN A 3 -1.40 18.38 -18.99
C GLN A 3 -0.81 16.98 -19.05
N ALA A 4 0.05 16.65 -18.09
CA ALA A 4 0.53 15.28 -17.94
C ALA A 4 -0.69 14.38 -17.73
N GLN A 5 -0.84 13.34 -18.56
CA GLN A 5 -1.80 12.29 -18.29
C GLN A 5 -1.44 11.64 -16.94
N SER A 6 -2.45 11.45 -16.10
CA SER A 6 -2.29 10.76 -14.83
C SER A 6 -1.82 9.33 -15.06
N THR A 7 -0.83 8.89 -14.31
CA THR A 7 -0.38 7.49 -14.27
C THR A 7 -1.14 6.67 -13.21
N VAL A 8 -2.18 7.25 -12.60
CA VAL A 8 -2.98 6.59 -11.58
C VAL A 8 -3.98 5.64 -12.22
N ASP A 9 -3.99 4.39 -11.80
CA ASP A 9 -5.02 3.40 -12.13
C ASP A 9 -6.12 3.41 -11.07
N ALA A 10 -7.34 3.79 -11.46
CA ALA A 10 -8.47 3.85 -10.56
C ALA A 10 -8.90 2.47 -10.03
N ALA A 11 -8.66 1.39 -10.79
CA ALA A 11 -9.00 0.04 -10.37
C ALA A 11 -8.11 -0.44 -9.21
N GLU A 12 -6.82 -0.09 -9.22
CA GLU A 12 -5.92 -0.40 -8.12
C GLU A 12 -6.23 0.44 -6.87
N VAL A 13 -6.63 1.71 -7.02
CA VAL A 13 -7.11 2.52 -5.90
C VAL A 13 -8.31 1.85 -5.22
N ALA A 14 -9.35 1.51 -5.99
CA ALA A 14 -10.55 0.85 -5.46
C ALA A 14 -10.23 -0.49 -4.77
N ARG A 15 -9.28 -1.26 -5.34
CA ARG A 15 -8.82 -2.53 -4.75
C ARG A 15 -8.20 -2.32 -3.36
N PHE A 16 -7.34 -1.31 -3.20
CA PHE A 16 -6.69 -1.05 -1.92
C PHE A 16 -7.62 -0.34 -0.91
N GLU A 17 -8.57 0.48 -1.37
CA GLU A 17 -9.63 1.05 -0.54
C GLU A 17 -10.46 -0.06 0.13
N ALA A 18 -10.86 -1.09 -0.63
CA ALA A 18 -11.59 -2.24 -0.09
C ALA A 18 -10.80 -3.05 0.96
N LEU A 19 -9.47 -2.91 1.01
CA LEU A 19 -8.60 -3.55 1.99
C LEU A 19 -8.27 -2.65 3.19
N GLY A 20 -8.65 -1.36 3.14
CA GLY A 20 -8.17 -0.33 4.05
C GLY A 20 -8.46 -0.60 5.53
N GLU A 21 -9.63 -1.14 5.85
CA GLU A 21 -10.01 -1.46 7.24
C GLU A 21 -9.13 -2.54 7.87
N GLN A 22 -8.57 -3.46 7.07
CA GLN A 22 -7.73 -4.56 7.53
C GLN A 22 -6.23 -4.23 7.48
N TRP A 23 -5.88 -3.02 7.07
CA TRP A 23 -4.49 -2.65 6.78
C TRP A 23 -3.56 -2.85 7.97
N TRP A 24 -4.05 -2.55 9.19
CA TRP A 24 -3.27 -2.59 10.42
C TRP A 24 -3.42 -3.87 11.23
N ASP A 25 -4.17 -4.87 10.76
CA ASP A 25 -4.25 -6.16 11.46
C ASP A 25 -2.90 -6.89 11.36
N PRO A 26 -2.19 -7.13 12.49
CA PRO A 26 -0.90 -7.82 12.48
C PRO A 26 -0.99 -9.28 12.04
N ARG A 27 -2.19 -9.87 12.00
CA ARG A 27 -2.46 -11.22 11.50
C ARG A 27 -3.25 -11.23 10.19
N GLY A 28 -3.52 -10.05 9.63
CA GLY A 28 -4.31 -9.87 8.41
C GLY A 28 -3.49 -9.99 7.12
N LYS A 29 -4.12 -9.62 6.00
CA LYS A 29 -3.52 -9.72 4.64
C LYS A 29 -2.21 -8.92 4.49
N MET A 30 -2.03 -7.87 5.29
CA MET A 30 -0.84 -7.00 5.25
C MET A 30 0.25 -7.42 6.24
N ALA A 31 0.10 -8.54 6.96
CA ALA A 31 1.09 -9.06 7.92
C ALA A 31 2.53 -9.14 7.35
N PRO A 32 2.76 -9.55 6.08
CA PRO A 32 4.11 -9.51 5.50
C PRO A 32 4.72 -8.10 5.42
N LEU A 33 3.91 -7.06 5.18
CA LEU A 33 4.40 -5.67 5.14
C LEU A 33 4.76 -5.16 6.55
N HIS A 34 4.05 -5.60 7.58
CA HIS A 34 4.41 -5.29 8.97
C HIS A 34 5.71 -5.99 9.37
N ALA A 35 5.87 -7.26 8.97
CA ALA A 35 7.06 -8.05 9.28
C ALA A 35 8.35 -7.53 8.61
N ILE A 36 8.25 -6.94 7.41
CA ILE A 36 9.41 -6.40 6.70
C ILE A 36 9.83 -5.01 7.22
N ASN A 37 8.97 -4.31 7.95
CA ASN A 37 9.24 -2.93 8.37
C ASN A 37 10.54 -2.76 9.19
N PRO A 38 10.87 -3.62 10.18
CA PRO A 38 12.13 -3.50 10.91
C PRO A 38 13.37 -3.60 10.01
N VAL A 39 13.35 -4.48 9.02
CA VAL A 39 14.46 -4.63 8.06
C VAL A 39 14.58 -3.38 7.19
N ARG A 40 13.45 -2.84 6.70
CA ARG A 40 13.43 -1.59 5.92
C ARG A 40 13.94 -0.40 6.72
N LEU A 41 13.56 -0.29 7.99
CA LEU A 41 14.03 0.77 8.88
C LEU A 41 15.54 0.66 9.16
N GLY A 42 16.09 -0.56 9.20
CA GLY A 42 17.54 -0.76 9.35
C GLY A 42 18.37 -0.45 8.09
N PHE A 43 17.73 -0.21 6.94
CA PHE A 43 18.41 0.25 5.71
C PHE A 43 18.54 1.79 5.66
N LEU A 44 17.70 2.53 6.38
CA LEU A 44 17.72 3.99 6.46
C LEU A 44 18.83 4.46 7.41
#